data_AF-A7TQR9-F1
#
_entry.id   AF-A7TQR9-F1
#
_cell.length_a   1.000
_cell.length_b   1.000
_cell.length_c   1.000
_cell.angle_alpha   90.00
_cell.angle_beta   90.00
_cell.angle_gamma   90.00
#
_symmetry.space_group_name_H-M   'P 1'
#
loop_
_entity.id
_entity.type
_entity.pdbx_description
1 polymer ?
#
loop_
_entity_poly.entity_id
_entity_poly.type
_entity_poly.pdbx_seq_one_letter_code
_entity_poly.pdbx_strand_id
1 'polypeptide(L)'
;MSYEQLYNEYTLSRAFEPVFALESQPTMAIVASLISLVLVSLSILVMKSKNHSIVVKFIIFSIISAIASLFCGITTVFTTNSFGVYV
;
A
#
# COMPACT_ATOMS: atom_id res chain seq x y z
N MET A 1 6.84 -30.66 22.16
CA MET A 1 8.13 -30.07 21.74
C MET A 1 8.95 -29.81 22.98
N SER A 2 10.12 -30.44 23.10
CA SER A 2 11.06 -30.09 24.17
C SER A 2 11.79 -28.78 23.81
N TYR A 3 12.32 -28.08 24.82
CA TYR A 3 13.14 -26.88 24.61
C TYR A 3 14.33 -27.16 23.68
N GLU A 4 14.96 -28.31 23.84
CA GLU A 4 16.09 -28.77 23.03
C GLU A 4 15.71 -28.89 21.54
N GLN A 5 14.52 -29.42 21.25
CA GLN A 5 14.01 -29.51 19.88
C GLN A 5 13.79 -28.12 19.27
N LEU A 6 13.17 -27.19 20.01
CA LEU A 6 12.94 -25.81 19.53
C LEU A 6 14.26 -25.05 19.31
N TYR A 7 15.24 -25.23 20.21
CA TYR A 7 16.55 -24.58 20.10
C TYR A 7 17.33 -25.08 18.87
N ASN A 8 17.32 -26.39 18.63
CA ASN A 8 17.94 -26.98 17.46
C ASN A 8 17.24 -26.53 16.17
N GLU A 9 15.91 -26.43 16.15
CA GLU A 9 15.17 -25.91 15.00
C GLU A 9 15.45 -24.42 14.75
N TYR A 10 15.50 -23.60 15.81
CA TYR A 10 15.80 -22.17 15.70
C TYR A 10 17.21 -21.93 15.13
N THR A 11 18.21 -22.65 15.63
CA THR A 11 19.60 -22.49 15.18
C THR A 11 19.84 -22.98 13.75
N LEU A 12 19.04 -23.93 13.27
CA LEU A 12 19.07 -24.41 11.88
C LEU A 12 18.21 -23.58 10.93
N SER A 13 17.30 -22.76 11.45
CA SER A 13 16.40 -21.93 10.64
C SER A 13 17.13 -20.75 9.99
N ARG A 14 16.68 -20.34 8.79
CA ARG A 14 17.20 -19.14 8.14
C ARG A 14 16.73 -17.90 8.89
N ALA A 15 17.61 -16.91 8.99
CA ALA A 15 17.24 -15.60 9.51
C ALA A 15 16.10 -14.99 8.68
N PHE A 16 15.25 -14.20 9.33
CA PHE A 16 14.20 -13.46 8.66
C PHE A 16 14.81 -12.41 7.71
N GLU A 17 14.46 -12.50 6.44
CA GLU A 17 14.79 -11.50 5.44
C GLU A 17 13.55 -10.62 5.21
N PRO A 18 13.62 -9.31 5.50
CA PRO A 18 12.48 -8.43 5.30
C PRO A 18 12.18 -8.29 3.81
N VAL A 19 10.91 -8.40 3.44
CA VAL A 19 10.45 -8.17 2.06
C VAL A 19 10.77 -6.74 1.61
N PHE A 20 10.72 -5.77 2.53
CA PHE A 20 11.02 -4.37 2.29
C PHE A 20 11.94 -3.82 3.38
N ALA A 21 13.16 -3.41 3.01
CA ALA A 21 14.10 -2.80 3.94
C ALA A 21 13.55 -1.47 4.48
N LEU A 22 13.61 -1.27 5.80
CA LEU A 22 13.09 -0.07 6.48
C LEU A 22 13.65 1.23 5.90
N GLU A 23 14.93 1.24 5.53
CA GLU A 23 15.61 2.40 4.93
C GLU A 23 14.97 2.87 3.60
N SER A 24 14.35 1.94 2.87
CA SER A 24 13.68 2.22 1.60
C SER A 24 12.19 2.53 1.73
N GLN A 25 11.58 2.28 2.89
CA GLN A 25 10.15 2.50 3.09
C GLN A 25 9.73 3.97 2.96
N PRO A 26 10.51 4.98 3.39
CA PRO A 26 10.15 6.38 3.20
C PRO A 26 10.07 6.77 1.71
N THR A 27 11.01 6.30 0.90
CA THR A 27 11.00 6.61 -0.55
C THR A 27 9.82 5.92 -1.24
N MET A 28 9.52 4.67 -0.88
CA MET A 28 8.34 3.97 -1.37
C MET A 28 7.03 4.63 -0.91
N ALA A 29 6.96 5.12 0.33
CA ALA A 29 5.81 5.87 0.84
C ALA A 29 5.55 7.14 0.01
N ILE A 30 6.60 7.93 -0.28
CA ILE A 30 6.48 9.14 -1.10
C ILE A 30 5.96 8.79 -2.50
N VAL A 31 6.55 7.78 -3.17
CA VAL A 31 6.15 7.37 -4.52
C VAL A 31 4.69 6.87 -4.54
N ALA A 32 4.32 6.00 -3.61
CA ALA A 32 2.96 5.52 -3.48
C ALA A 32 1.97 6.67 -3.18
N SER A 33 2.38 7.65 -2.36
CA SER A 33 1.55 8.81 -2.05
C SER A 33 1.27 9.65 -3.29
N LEU A 34 2.27 9.89 -4.14
CA LEU A 34 2.11 10.65 -5.37
C LEU A 34 1.17 9.95 -6.35
N ILE A 35 1.32 8.63 -6.51
CA ILE A 35 0.42 7.82 -7.34
C ILE A 35 -1.01 7.89 -6.79
N SER A 36 -1.17 7.71 -5.47
CA SER A 36 -2.48 7.76 -4.83
C SER A 36 -3.17 9.11 -5.03
N LEU A 37 -2.42 10.21 -4.89
CA LEU A 37 -2.92 11.58 -5.07
C LEU A 37 -3.39 11.81 -6.51
N VAL A 38 -2.62 11.36 -7.49
CA VAL A 38 -2.99 11.45 -8.91
C VAL A 38 -4.28 10.66 -9.19
N LEU A 39 -4.38 9.43 -8.68
CA LEU A 39 -5.56 8.58 -8.91
C LEU A 39 -6.83 9.14 -8.23
N VAL A 40 -6.72 9.62 -6.99
CA VAL A 40 -7.83 10.29 -6.29
C VAL A 40 -8.25 11.56 -7.03
N SER A 41 -7.29 12.36 -7.48
CA SER A 41 -7.59 13.57 -8.26
C SER A 41 -8.31 13.23 -9.57
N LEU A 42 -7.85 12.19 -10.26
CA LEU A 42 -8.44 11.72 -11.51
C LEU A 42 -9.87 11.19 -11.30
N SER A 43 -10.13 10.45 -10.21
CA SER A 43 -11.48 9.94 -9.94
C SER A 43 -12.48 11.09 -9.74
N ILE A 44 -12.08 12.16 -9.05
CA ILE A 44 -12.90 13.36 -8.87
C ILE A 44 -13.16 14.05 -10.22
N LEU A 45 -12.15 14.15 -11.09
CA LEU A 45 -12.30 14.74 -12.42
C LEU A 45 -13.26 13.95 -13.31
N VAL A 46 -13.23 12.62 -13.26
CA VAL A 46 -14.16 11.75 -14.00
C VAL A 46 -15.60 12.06 -13.63
N MET A 47 -15.90 12.23 -12.34
CA MET A 47 -17.25 12.54 -11.89
C MET A 47 -17.72 13.93 -12.34
N LYS A 48 -16.80 14.91 -12.41
CA LYS A 48 -17.08 16.29 -12.86
C LYS A 48 -17.20 16.45 -14.38
N SER A 49 -16.70 15.51 -15.17
CA SER A 49 -16.74 15.58 -16.64
C SER A 49 -18.18 15.67 -17.15
N LYS A 50 -18.45 16.45 -18.21
CA LYS A 50 -19.78 16.55 -18.83
C LYS A 50 -20.02 15.52 -19.93
N ASN A 51 -18.98 14.81 -20.37
CA ASN A 51 -18.98 14.07 -21.64
C ASN A 51 -19.62 12.68 -21.58
N HIS A 52 -20.06 12.20 -20.40
CA HIS A 52 -20.57 10.84 -20.22
C HIS A 52 -21.88 10.80 -19.41
N SER A 53 -22.64 9.71 -19.57
CA SER A 53 -23.80 9.41 -18.74
C SER A 53 -23.38 9.07 -17.30
N ILE A 54 -24.31 9.22 -16.36
CA ILE A 54 -24.03 8.99 -14.93
C ILE A 54 -23.54 7.56 -14.66
N VAL A 55 -24.08 6.56 -15.36
CA VAL A 55 -23.72 5.15 -15.19
C VAL A 55 -22.27 4.89 -15.62
N VAL A 56 -21.86 5.44 -16.76
CA VAL A 56 -20.48 5.28 -17.26
C VAL A 56 -19.49 5.96 -16.32
N LYS A 57 -19.82 7.17 -15.82
CA LYS A 57 -18.99 7.84 -14.82
C LYS A 57 -18.85 7.03 -13.54
N PHE A 58 -19.95 6.45 -13.06
CA PHE A 58 -19.93 5.63 -11.85
C PHE A 58 -19.00 4.43 -12.00
N ILE A 59 -19.09 3.69 -13.10
CA ILE A 59 -18.23 2.52 -13.36
C ILE A 59 -16.75 2.93 -13.39
N ILE A 60 -16.40 3.97 -14.17
CA ILE A 60 -15.01 4.43 -14.28
C ILE A 60 -14.51 4.96 -12.93
N PHE A 61 -15.33 5.74 -12.23
CA PHE A 61 -15.03 6.26 -10.90
C PHE A 61 -14.76 5.13 -9.90
N SER A 62 -15.60 4.10 -9.87
CA SER A 62 -15.45 2.96 -8.97
C SER A 62 -14.15 2.20 -9.23
N ILE A 63 -13.79 1.97 -10.50
CA ILE A 63 -12.53 1.30 -10.86
C ILE A 63 -11.33 2.14 -10.43
N ILE A 64 -11.29 3.43 -10.79
CA ILE A 64 -10.17 4.31 -10.42
C ILE A 64 -10.07 4.42 -8.90
N SER A 65 -11.20 4.55 -8.19
CA SER A 65 -11.22 4.67 -6.73
C SER A 65 -10.77 3.39 -6.04
N ALA A 66 -11.10 2.21 -6.58
CA ALA A 66 -10.60 0.94 -6.04
C ALA A 66 -9.07 0.86 -6.13
N ILE A 67 -8.50 1.24 -7.28
CA ILE A 67 -7.05 1.30 -7.47
C ILE A 67 -6.42 2.36 -6.56
N ALA A 68 -7.03 3.55 -6.48
CA ALA A 68 -6.57 4.63 -5.61
C ALA A 68 -6.53 4.19 -4.13
N SER A 69 -7.58 3.50 -3.67
CA SER A 69 -7.69 2.98 -2.30
C SER A 69 -6.57 1.99 -1.98
N LEU A 70 -6.18 1.14 -2.92
CA LEU A 70 -5.07 0.20 -2.74
C LEU A 70 -3.74 0.95 -2.54
N PHE A 71 -3.46 1.95 -3.38
CA PHE A 71 -2.26 2.77 -3.23
C PHE A 71 -2.29 3.63 -1.97
N CYS A 72 -3.45 4.16 -1.56
CA CYS A 72 -3.59 4.83 -0.27
C CYS A 72 -3.24 3.90 0.88
N GLY A 73 -3.75 2.66 0.90
CA GLY A 73 -3.44 1.68 1.95
C GLY A 73 -1.94 1.37 2.04
N ILE A 74 -1.29 1.10 0.90
CA ILE A 74 0.16 0.87 0.83
C ILE A 74 0.94 2.10 1.34
N THR A 75 0.53 3.29 0.89
CA THR A 75 1.12 4.56 1.34
C THR A 75 1.04 4.68 2.85
N THR A 76 -0.14 4.43 3.44
CA THR A 76 -0.33 4.50 4.88
C THR A 76 0.57 3.52 5.63
N VAL A 77 0.69 2.26 5.20
CA VAL A 77 1.56 1.27 5.86
C VAL A 77 3.02 1.72 5.85
N PHE A 78 3.56 2.07 4.67
CA PHE A 78 4.96 2.51 4.59
C PHE A 78 5.21 3.83 5.33
N THR A 79 4.24 4.73 5.33
CA THR A 79 4.34 6.00 6.07
C THR A 79 4.36 5.76 7.58
N THR A 80 3.44 4.93 8.10
CA THR A 80 3.35 4.58 9.52
C THR A 80 4.65 3.92 10.01
N ASN A 81 5.21 3.00 9.23
CA ASN A 81 6.49 2.36 9.53
C ASN A 81 7.66 3.36 9.48
N SER A 82 7.64 4.30 8.52
CA SER A 82 8.68 5.34 8.39
C SER A 82 8.67 6.33 9.55
N PHE A 83 7.52 6.56 10.18
CA PHE A 83 7.40 7.36 11.41
C PHE A 83 7.71 6.57 12.69
N GLY A 84 8.04 5.29 12.58
CA GLY A 84 8.47 4.46 13.72
C GLY A 84 7.33 4.00 14.62
N VAL A 85 6.07 4.10 14.19
CA VAL A 85 4.93 3.54 14.93
C VAL A 85 4.89 2.02 14.77
N TYR A 86 5.34 1.54 13.61
CA TYR A 86 5.36 0.13 13.17
C TYR A 86 3.98 -0.53 13.21
N VAL A 87 3.72 -1.43 12.26
CA VAL A 87 2.54 -2.31 12.24
C VAL A 87 3.02 -3.75 12.25
#